data_AF-A0A969L7S7-F1
#
_entry.id   AF-A0A969L7S7-F1
#
_cell.length_a   1.000
_cell.length_b   1.000
_cell.length_c   1.000
_cell.angle_alpha   90.00
_cell.angle_beta   90.00
_cell.angle_gamma   90.00
#
_symmetry.space_group_name_H-M   'P 1'
#
loop_
_entity.id
_entity.type
_entity.pdbx_description
1 polymer ?
#
loop_
_entity_poly.entity_id
_entity_poly.type
_entity_poly.pdbx_seq_one_letter_code
_entity_poly.pdbx_strand_id
1 'polypeptide(L)'
;PGIGYYHSAQAYPSGTRFRIYISNHQPAYVYAIGSDLSGEIFQVFPHAEGVSPALNYASNHVAIPDEEHFIETDAMVGTDFLAVLYSPVPLDIKAIQNQISRAAGNFVQQLQSALGQNLVETNLVQYNNEIIRFEAQSGGKSLVAVVVAMDHVN
;
A
#
# COMPACT_ATOMS: atom_id res chain seq x y z
N PRO A 1 5.99 0.65 15.21
CA PRO A 1 5.12 1.36 14.24
C PRO A 1 4.21 0.36 13.53
N GLY A 2 2.89 0.60 13.54
CA GLY A 2 1.90 -0.39 13.16
C GLY A 2 1.62 -0.35 11.67
N ILE A 3 2.37 -1.13 10.88
CA ILE A 3 1.97 -1.48 9.53
C ILE A 3 1.01 -2.66 9.64
N GLY A 4 -0.20 -2.53 9.11
CA GLY A 4 -1.11 -3.67 8.97
C GLY A 4 -0.54 -4.64 7.95
N TYR A 5 -0.40 -5.92 8.30
CA TYR A 5 0.19 -6.91 7.40
C TYR A 5 -0.81 -8.04 7.16
N TYR A 6 -1.16 -8.23 5.90
CA TYR A 6 -2.08 -9.25 5.43
C TYR A 6 -1.38 -10.16 4.45
N HIS A 7 -1.83 -11.41 4.38
CA HIS A 7 -1.32 -12.39 3.44
C HIS A 7 -2.49 -12.96 2.64
N SER A 8 -2.29 -13.20 1.35
CA SER A 8 -3.29 -13.88 0.54
C SER A 8 -3.54 -15.29 1.09
N ALA A 9 -4.80 -15.73 1.06
CA ALA A 9 -5.16 -17.09 1.47
C ALA A 9 -4.80 -18.14 0.39
N GLN A 10 -4.55 -17.69 -0.83
CA GLN A 10 -4.24 -18.51 -2.00
C GLN A 10 -3.07 -17.90 -2.76
N ALA A 11 -2.36 -18.75 -3.49
CA ALA A 11 -1.34 -18.33 -4.44
C ALA A 11 -1.95 -17.98 -5.79
N TYR A 12 -1.33 -17.04 -6.49
CA TYR A 12 -1.76 -16.56 -7.80
C TYR A 12 -0.72 -16.90 -8.87
N PRO A 13 -1.14 -17.39 -10.05
CA PRO A 13 -0.22 -17.65 -11.15
C PRO A 13 0.30 -16.36 -11.79
N SER A 14 1.42 -16.45 -12.51
CA SER A 14 1.94 -15.37 -13.37
C SER A 14 0.88 -14.84 -14.34
N GLY A 15 0.87 -13.52 -14.57
CA GLY A 15 -0.13 -12.85 -15.40
C GLY A 15 -1.50 -12.68 -14.73
N THR A 16 -1.62 -12.94 -13.43
CA THR A 16 -2.84 -12.66 -12.68
C THR A 16 -3.08 -11.16 -12.65
N ARG A 17 -4.29 -10.75 -13.07
CA ARG A 17 -4.72 -9.35 -13.06
C ARG A 17 -5.63 -9.08 -11.88
N PHE A 18 -5.31 -8.03 -11.12
CA PHE A 18 -6.11 -7.60 -9.99
C PHE A 18 -6.34 -6.09 -9.99
N ARG A 19 -7.41 -5.69 -9.29
CA ARG A 19 -7.71 -4.31 -8.93
C ARG A 19 -7.95 -4.27 -7.43
N ILE A 20 -7.57 -3.15 -6.82
CA ILE A 20 -7.87 -2.90 -5.41
C ILE A 20 -9.07 -1.97 -5.38
N TYR A 21 -10.06 -2.31 -4.58
CA TYR A 21 -11.19 -1.41 -4.33
C TYR A 21 -11.04 -0.80 -2.94
N ILE A 22 -10.89 0.52 -2.91
CA ILE A 22 -10.74 1.26 -1.66
C ILE A 22 -12.05 1.95 -1.32
N SER A 23 -12.44 1.79 -0.06
CA SER A 23 -13.53 2.56 0.55
C SER A 23 -13.05 3.23 1.82
N ASN A 24 -13.35 4.52 1.96
CA ASN A 24 -12.94 5.35 3.07
C ASN A 24 -14.07 6.29 3.52
N HIS A 25 -14.19 6.47 4.84
CA HIS A 25 -15.19 7.36 5.46
C HIS A 25 -14.69 8.80 5.69
N GLN A 26 -13.40 9.05 5.48
CA GLN A 26 -12.75 10.34 5.70
C GLN A 26 -11.88 10.66 4.50
N PRO A 27 -11.88 11.90 3.98
CA PRO A 27 -11.00 12.30 2.89
C PRO A 27 -9.54 11.98 3.19
N ALA A 28 -8.84 11.40 2.21
CA ALA A 28 -7.45 11.01 2.37
C ALA A 28 -6.71 11.07 1.03
N TYR A 29 -5.39 11.24 1.10
CA TYR A 29 -4.47 10.95 0.04
C TYR A 29 -4.06 9.48 0.14
N VAL A 30 -4.24 8.75 -0.96
CA VAL A 30 -3.91 7.34 -1.07
C VAL A 30 -2.80 7.14 -2.08
N TYR A 31 -1.85 6.29 -1.73
CA TYR A 31 -0.76 5.86 -2.59
C TYR A 31 -0.65 4.35 -2.52
N ALA A 32 -0.29 3.71 -3.62
CA ALA A 32 0.01 2.29 -3.65
C ALA A 32 1.39 2.08 -4.26
N ILE A 33 2.20 1.26 -3.60
CA ILE A 33 3.56 0.90 -3.98
C ILE A 33 3.62 -0.61 -4.04
N GLY A 34 4.23 -1.17 -5.06
CA GLY A 34 4.53 -2.59 -5.10
C GLY A 34 6.02 -2.89 -5.02
N SER A 35 6.32 -4.14 -4.67
CA SER A 35 7.66 -4.72 -4.64
C SER A 35 7.54 -6.23 -4.78
N ASP A 36 8.60 -6.87 -5.21
CA ASP A 36 8.73 -8.34 -5.27
C ASP A 36 10.01 -8.77 -4.52
N LEU A 37 10.47 -10.01 -4.75
CA LEU A 37 11.71 -10.52 -4.17
C LEU A 37 12.99 -9.95 -4.82
N SER A 38 12.91 -9.24 -5.93
CA SER A 38 14.04 -8.49 -6.49
C SER A 38 14.36 -7.24 -5.67
N GLY A 39 13.36 -6.75 -4.93
CA GLY A 39 13.43 -5.51 -4.16
C GLY A 39 13.24 -4.25 -5.01
N GLU A 40 12.85 -4.40 -6.28
CA GLU A 40 12.41 -3.27 -7.11
C GLU A 40 11.14 -2.65 -6.54
N ILE A 41 11.09 -1.32 -6.53
CA ILE A 41 9.95 -0.56 -6.00
C ILE A 41 9.22 0.11 -7.16
N PHE A 42 7.96 -0.26 -7.37
CA PHE A 42 7.12 0.30 -8.42
C PHE A 42 5.94 1.09 -7.86
N GLN A 43 5.56 2.16 -8.56
CA GLN A 43 4.38 2.95 -8.19
C GLN A 43 3.13 2.32 -8.82
N VAL A 44 2.19 1.90 -7.98
CA VAL A 44 0.90 1.34 -8.40
C VAL A 44 -0.17 2.43 -8.45
N PHE A 45 -0.14 3.38 -7.50
CA PHE A 45 -1.07 4.50 -7.47
C PHE A 45 -0.44 5.74 -6.81
N PRO A 46 -0.63 6.94 -7.38
CA PRO A 46 -1.17 7.21 -8.72
C PRO A 46 -0.35 6.55 -9.83
N HIS A 47 -0.96 6.01 -10.89
CA HIS A 47 -0.21 5.22 -11.88
C HIS A 47 0.38 6.07 -13.03
N ALA A 48 -0.08 7.32 -13.19
CA ALA A 48 0.36 8.23 -14.24
C ALA A 48 0.34 9.69 -13.76
N GLU A 49 1.03 10.55 -14.51
CA GLU A 49 0.97 11.99 -14.28
C GLU A 49 -0.46 12.53 -14.49
N GLY A 50 -0.90 13.43 -13.62
CA GLY A 50 -2.27 13.96 -13.63
C GLY A 50 -3.30 13.10 -12.88
N VAL A 51 -2.98 11.85 -12.52
CA VAL A 51 -3.83 11.05 -11.63
C VAL A 51 -3.64 11.56 -10.21
N SER A 52 -4.73 12.03 -9.61
CA SER A 52 -4.70 12.58 -8.25
C SER A 52 -4.70 11.48 -7.20
N PRO A 53 -3.81 11.53 -6.18
CA PRO A 53 -3.89 10.64 -5.03
C PRO A 53 -5.04 10.99 -4.08
N ALA A 54 -5.71 12.13 -4.26
CA ALA A 54 -6.70 12.65 -3.33
C ALA A 54 -8.07 11.97 -3.51
N LEU A 55 -8.48 11.21 -2.50
CA LEU A 55 -9.81 10.62 -2.37
C LEU A 55 -10.69 11.53 -1.50
N ASN A 56 -11.22 12.60 -2.11
CA ASN A 56 -11.80 13.75 -1.41
C ASN A 56 -13.22 13.58 -0.86
N TYR A 57 -13.93 12.50 -1.18
CA TYR A 57 -15.29 12.29 -0.68
C TYR A 57 -15.28 11.29 0.48
N ALA A 58 -16.08 11.60 1.50
CA ALA A 58 -16.20 10.82 2.74
C ALA A 58 -16.92 9.46 2.57
N SER A 59 -17.16 9.01 1.33
CA SER A 59 -17.78 7.73 0.98
C SER A 59 -17.41 7.38 -0.46
N ASN A 60 -16.13 7.10 -0.66
CA ASN A 60 -15.59 6.77 -1.98
C ASN A 60 -15.56 5.26 -2.20
N HIS A 61 -15.69 4.84 -3.45
CA HIS A 61 -15.39 3.48 -3.89
C HIS A 61 -14.52 3.62 -5.13
N VAL A 62 -13.21 3.42 -4.97
CA VAL A 62 -12.23 3.71 -6.03
C VAL A 62 -11.49 2.44 -6.39
N ALA A 63 -11.49 2.12 -7.69
CA ALA A 63 -10.64 1.08 -8.25
C ALA A 63 -9.22 1.63 -8.42
N ILE A 64 -8.23 0.85 -8.02
CA ILE A 64 -6.81 1.11 -8.24
C ILE A 64 -6.27 0.00 -9.16
N PRO A 65 -5.57 0.34 -10.26
CA PRO A 65 -5.04 1.67 -10.59
C PRO A 65 -6.10 2.68 -11.06
N ASP A 66 -7.11 2.21 -11.78
CA ASP A 66 -8.36 2.88 -12.14
C ASP A 66 -9.38 1.84 -12.69
N GLU A 67 -10.46 2.28 -13.35
CA GLU A 67 -11.51 1.42 -13.92
C GLU A 67 -11.13 0.73 -15.24
N GLU A 68 -10.03 1.12 -15.88
CA GLU A 68 -9.58 0.63 -17.19
C GLU A 68 -8.30 -0.22 -17.10
N HIS A 69 -7.48 -0.01 -16.07
CA HIS A 69 -6.19 -0.68 -15.88
C HIS A 69 -6.23 -1.79 -14.82
N PHE A 70 -5.19 -2.61 -14.80
CA PHE A 70 -5.00 -3.69 -13.84
C PHE A 70 -3.56 -3.67 -13.32
N ILE A 71 -3.39 -4.18 -12.10
CA ILE A 71 -2.09 -4.62 -11.62
C ILE A 71 -1.92 -6.06 -12.11
N GLU A 72 -0.78 -6.39 -12.71
CA GLU A 72 -0.49 -7.70 -13.27
C GLU A 72 0.74 -8.29 -12.60
N THR A 73 0.66 -9.53 -12.11
CA THR A 73 1.83 -10.26 -11.61
C THR A 73 2.77 -10.58 -12.78
N ASP A 74 4.06 -10.44 -12.55
CA ASP A 74 5.06 -10.66 -13.59
C ASP A 74 5.42 -12.17 -13.70
N ALA A 75 6.62 -12.50 -14.17
CA ALA A 75 7.09 -13.89 -14.23
C ALA A 75 7.95 -14.31 -13.03
N MET A 76 8.19 -13.42 -12.06
CA MET A 76 9.07 -13.64 -10.91
C MET A 76 8.33 -14.32 -9.75
N VAL A 77 8.31 -15.65 -9.77
CA VAL A 77 7.71 -16.43 -8.67
C VAL A 77 8.31 -16.10 -7.31
N GLY A 78 7.47 -16.15 -6.27
CA GLY A 78 7.87 -15.81 -4.91
C GLY A 78 6.75 -15.13 -4.14
N THR A 79 7.06 -13.99 -3.53
CA THR A 79 6.09 -13.16 -2.82
C THR A 79 6.06 -11.77 -3.42
N ASP A 80 4.89 -11.39 -3.92
CA ASP A 80 4.60 -10.02 -4.31
C ASP A 80 4.07 -9.25 -3.10
N PHE A 81 4.47 -8.00 -3.00
CA PHE A 81 4.03 -7.09 -1.96
C PHE A 81 3.34 -5.89 -2.57
N LEU A 82 2.22 -5.51 -1.94
CA LEU A 82 1.48 -4.30 -2.23
C LEU A 82 1.31 -3.51 -0.94
N ALA A 83 1.90 -2.33 -0.87
CA ALA A 83 1.75 -1.40 0.23
C ALA A 83 0.79 -0.27 -0.16
N VAL A 84 -0.31 -0.12 0.58
CA VAL A 84 -1.24 1.00 0.45
C VAL A 84 -1.02 1.96 1.61
N LEU A 85 -0.74 3.22 1.28
CA LEU A 85 -0.47 4.30 2.22
C LEU A 85 -1.67 5.24 2.27
N TYR A 86 -2.14 5.51 3.49
CA TYR A 86 -3.24 6.44 3.76
C TYR A 86 -2.72 7.63 4.57
N SER A 87 -2.94 8.85 4.08
CA SER A 87 -2.56 10.08 4.77
C SER A 87 -3.61 11.17 4.61
N PRO A 88 -3.91 12.00 5.63
CA PRO A 88 -4.76 13.18 5.47
C PRO A 88 -4.06 14.33 4.73
N VAL A 89 -2.75 14.22 4.46
CA VAL A 89 -1.98 15.23 3.74
C VAL A 89 -1.25 14.61 2.54
N PRO A 90 -0.93 15.40 1.49
CA PRO A 90 -0.12 14.90 0.39
C PRO A 90 1.23 14.37 0.86
N LEU A 91 1.73 13.31 0.22
CA LEU A 91 3.03 12.73 0.48
C LEU A 91 3.95 12.97 -0.72
N ASP A 92 5.24 13.19 -0.47
CA ASP A 92 6.25 13.08 -1.52
C ASP A 92 6.56 11.60 -1.78
N ILE A 93 5.73 10.98 -2.63
CA ILE A 93 5.83 9.55 -2.91
C ILE A 93 7.17 9.16 -3.52
N LYS A 94 7.78 10.06 -4.33
CA LYS A 94 9.10 9.81 -4.93
C LYS A 94 10.18 9.80 -3.86
N ALA A 95 10.15 10.73 -2.90
CA ALA A 95 11.07 10.71 -1.77
C ALA A 95 10.91 9.44 -0.92
N ILE A 96 9.66 9.02 -0.67
CA ILE A 96 9.37 7.78 0.06
C ILE A 96 9.93 6.56 -0.67
N GLN A 97 9.65 6.40 -1.97
CA GLN A 97 10.18 5.28 -2.77
C GLN A 97 11.72 5.25 -2.75
N ASN A 98 12.36 6.41 -2.93
CA ASN A 98 13.81 6.52 -2.85
C ASN A 98 14.37 6.12 -1.48
N GLN A 99 13.66 6.41 -0.39
CA GLN A 99 14.05 5.98 0.96
C GLN A 99 13.87 4.47 1.15
N ILE A 100 12.77 3.89 0.65
CA ILE A 100 12.52 2.45 0.68
C ILE A 100 13.63 1.71 -0.06
N SER A 101 13.93 2.09 -1.31
CA SER A 101 14.95 1.44 -2.14
C SER A 101 16.38 1.52 -1.58
N ARG A 102 16.66 2.49 -0.70
CA ARG A 102 17.96 2.66 -0.04
C ARG A 102 18.04 1.99 1.33
N ALA A 103 16.90 1.62 1.91
CA ALA A 103 16.85 1.00 3.22
C ALA A 103 17.28 -0.46 3.14
N ALA A 104 17.89 -0.94 4.22
CA ALA A 104 18.27 -2.34 4.36
C ALA A 104 17.13 -3.16 4.96
N GLY A 105 17.14 -4.47 4.68
CA GLY A 105 16.16 -5.42 5.20
C GLY A 105 15.11 -5.83 4.17
N ASN A 106 14.09 -6.54 4.64
CA ASN A 106 12.94 -6.90 3.80
C ASN A 106 12.01 -5.70 3.54
N PHE A 107 11.08 -5.85 2.61
CA PHE A 107 10.17 -4.78 2.19
C PHE A 107 9.44 -4.08 3.35
N VAL A 108 8.97 -4.83 4.36
CA VAL A 108 8.29 -4.26 5.53
C VAL A 108 9.27 -3.44 6.40
N GLN A 109 10.50 -3.92 6.59
CA GLN A 109 11.54 -3.18 7.32
C GLN A 109 11.96 -1.90 6.58
N GLN A 110 12.03 -1.95 5.26
CA GLN A 110 12.31 -0.79 4.42
C GLN A 110 11.19 0.25 4.51
N LEU A 111 9.93 -0.17 4.43
CA LEU A 111 8.77 0.71 4.67
C LEU A 111 8.79 1.33 6.07
N GLN A 112 9.03 0.54 7.11
CA GLN A 112 9.13 1.06 8.47
C GLN A 112 10.23 2.11 8.61
N SER A 113 11.36 1.92 7.92
CA SER A 113 12.48 2.87 7.93
C SER A 113 12.13 4.17 7.21
N ALA A 114 11.46 4.10 6.06
CA ALA A 114 11.07 5.29 5.29
C ALA A 114 9.91 6.07 5.94
N LEU A 115 8.97 5.37 6.59
CA LEU A 115 7.73 5.97 7.08
C LEU A 115 7.73 6.25 8.59
N GLY A 116 8.64 5.65 9.34
CA GLY A 116 8.52 5.42 10.79
C GLY A 116 8.20 6.63 11.67
N GLN A 117 8.68 7.83 11.32
CA GLN A 117 8.37 9.05 12.07
C GLN A 117 6.93 9.54 11.85
N ASN A 118 6.36 9.24 10.69
CA ASN A 118 5.01 9.67 10.29
C ASN A 118 3.94 8.60 10.56
N LEU A 119 4.34 7.34 10.75
CA LEU A 119 3.43 6.23 11.02
C LEU A 119 2.71 6.40 12.35
N VAL A 120 1.38 6.31 12.31
CA VAL A 120 0.53 6.24 13.50
C VAL A 120 1.00 5.10 14.41
N GLU A 121 0.98 5.34 15.72
CA GLU A 121 1.41 4.36 16.70
C GLU A 121 0.49 3.13 16.67
N THR A 122 1.05 1.94 16.85
CA THR A 122 0.30 0.67 16.70
C THR A 122 -0.90 0.58 17.63
N ASN A 123 -0.81 1.11 18.84
CA ASN A 123 -1.91 1.17 19.83
C ASN A 123 -3.03 2.13 19.44
N LEU A 124 -2.81 3.00 18.45
CA LEU A 124 -3.80 3.94 17.92
C LEU A 124 -4.40 3.48 16.58
N VAL A 125 -4.04 2.27 16.11
CA VAL A 125 -4.62 1.66 14.91
C VAL A 125 -5.22 0.30 15.25
N GLN A 126 -6.49 0.12 14.90
CA GLN A 126 -7.20 -1.14 15.01
C GLN A 126 -7.33 -1.75 13.62
N TYR A 127 -6.55 -2.80 13.36
CA TYR A 127 -6.65 -3.60 12.15
C TYR A 127 -7.66 -4.73 12.33
N ASN A 128 -8.45 -5.03 11.31
CA ASN A 128 -9.31 -6.21 11.27
C ASN A 128 -8.48 -7.44 10.85
N ASN A 129 -8.73 -8.61 11.43
CA ASN A 129 -7.93 -9.82 11.17
C ASN A 129 -8.45 -10.68 10.00
N GLU A 130 -9.67 -10.45 9.54
CA GLU A 130 -10.35 -11.28 8.52
C GLU A 130 -10.43 -10.58 7.16
N ILE A 131 -10.66 -9.27 7.19
CA ILE A 131 -10.74 -8.41 6.01
C ILE A 131 -9.74 -7.27 6.13
N ILE A 132 -9.28 -6.78 4.98
CA ILE A 132 -8.40 -5.62 4.94
C ILE A 132 -9.22 -4.38 5.31
N ARG A 133 -9.16 -4.00 6.59
CA ARG A 133 -9.84 -2.84 7.16
C ARG A 133 -9.04 -2.33 8.36
N PHE A 134 -9.01 -1.01 8.52
CA PHE A 134 -8.46 -0.40 9.72
C PHE A 134 -9.32 0.77 10.21
N GLU A 135 -9.19 1.08 11.50
CA GLU A 135 -9.65 2.31 12.12
C GLU A 135 -8.48 2.92 12.89
N ALA A 136 -8.20 4.20 12.69
CA ALA A 136 -7.03 4.85 13.26
C ALA A 136 -7.39 6.19 13.92
N GLN A 137 -6.74 6.47 15.03
CA GLN A 137 -6.75 7.79 15.66
C GLN A 137 -5.39 8.43 15.44
N SER A 138 -5.36 9.59 14.79
CA SER A 138 -4.11 10.24 14.37
C SER A 138 -3.14 10.46 15.54
N GLY A 139 -3.60 10.92 16.70
CA GLY A 139 -2.72 11.10 17.88
C GLY A 139 -1.48 11.98 17.63
N GLY A 140 -1.52 12.85 16.60
CA GLY A 140 -0.40 13.70 16.17
C GLY A 140 0.44 13.16 15.01
N LYS A 141 0.28 11.88 14.63
CA LYS A 141 0.84 11.26 13.43
C LYS A 141 -0.27 10.91 12.46
N SER A 142 0.00 10.80 11.18
CA SER A 142 -1.10 10.84 10.20
C SER A 142 -1.03 9.80 9.11
N LEU A 143 0.05 9.02 9.07
CA LEU A 143 0.24 7.99 8.05
C LEU A 143 -0.13 6.61 8.59
N VAL A 144 -1.04 5.92 7.90
CA VAL A 144 -1.32 4.50 8.09
C VAL A 144 -0.85 3.74 6.87
N ALA A 145 -0.21 2.58 7.07
CA ALA A 145 0.25 1.73 6.00
C ALA A 145 -0.33 0.32 6.16
N VAL A 146 -0.81 -0.24 5.06
CA VAL A 146 -1.25 -1.63 4.97
C VAL A 146 -0.43 -2.31 3.90
N VAL A 147 0.17 -3.46 4.24
CA VAL A 147 0.88 -4.33 3.31
C VAL A 147 0.06 -5.59 3.09
N VAL A 148 -0.13 -5.94 1.82
CA VAL A 148 -0.68 -7.22 1.38
C VAL A 148 0.46 -7.98 0.71
N ALA A 149 0.82 -9.13 1.27
CA ALA A 149 1.72 -10.08 0.67
C ALA A 149 0.91 -11.14 -0.08
N MET A 150 1.35 -11.50 -1.28
CA MET A 150 0.68 -12.45 -2.16
C MET A 150 1.67 -13.52 -2.60
N ASP A 151 1.31 -14.77 -2.42
CA ASP A 151 2.08 -15.88 -2.98
C ASP A 151 1.92 -15.89 -4.50
N HIS A 152 3.05 -15.92 -5.22
CA HIS A 152 3.11 -15.94 -6.68
C HIS A 152 3.77 -17.22 -7.16
N VAL A 153 3.02 -17.99 -7.96
CA VAL A 153 3.42 -19.28 -8.53
C VAL A 153 3.43 -19.25 -10.06
N ASN A 154 4.02 -20.27 -10.69
CA ASN A 154 3.94 -20.44 -12.15
C ASN A 154 2.57 -20.95 -12.61
#